data_AF-A3CHS9-F1
#
_entry.id   AF-A3CHS9-F1
#
_cell.length_a   1.000
_cell.length_b   1.000
_cell.length_c   1.000
_cell.angle_alpha   90.00
_cell.angle_beta   90.00
_cell.angle_gamma   90.00
#
_symmetry.space_group_name_H-M   'P 1'
#
loop_
_entity.id
_entity.type
_entity.pdbx_description
1 polymer ?
#
loop_
_entity_poly.entity_id
_entity_poly.type
_entity_poly.pdbx_seq_one_letter_code
_entity_poly.pdbx_strand_id
1 'polypeptide(L)' 'MGALYALGVAVYAARVPERWFPGRFDLVGHSHQLFHLLVVAGAYAHYLGALEYLKWRDAVKC' A
#
# COMPACT_ATOMS: atom_id res chain seq x y z
N MET A 1 7.12 3.94 -1.49
CA MET A 1 5.70 4.39 -1.52
C MET A 1 5.05 4.24 -2.89
N GLY A 2 5.60 4.82 -3.98
CA GLY A 2 4.91 4.89 -5.28
C GLY A 2 4.47 3.54 -5.86
N ALA A 3 5.35 2.53 -5.82
CA ALA A 3 5.02 1.18 -6.29
C ALA A 3 3.85 0.54 -5.54
N LEU A 4 3.73 0.77 -4.22
CA LEU A 4 2.65 0.22 -3.39
C LEU A 4 1.30 0.85 -3.77
N TYR A 5 1.27 2.17 -3.99
CA TYR A 5 0.07 2.85 -4.47
C TYR A 5 -0.32 2.41 -5.89
N ALA A 6 0.65 2.33 -6.81
CA ALA A 6 0.39 1.89 -8.17
C ALA A 6 -0.16 0.46 -8.22
N LEU A 7 0.43 -0.46 -7.44
CA LEU A 7 -0.05 -1.83 -7.32
C LEU A 7 -1.46 -1.86 -6.70
N GLY A 8 -1.70 -1.10 -5.63
CA GLY A 8 -3.02 -1.03 -5.00
C GLY A 8 -4.09 -0.59 -5.98
N VAL A 9 -3.85 0.50 -6.72
CA VAL A 9 -4.79 0.99 -7.73
C VAL A 9 -5.00 -0.03 -8.84
N ALA A 10 -3.94 -0.69 -9.32
CA ALA A 10 -4.04 -1.72 -10.35
C ALA A 10 -4.91 -2.91 -9.89
N VAL A 11 -4.68 -3.41 -8.67
CA VAL A 11 -5.45 -4.51 -8.07
C VAL A 11 -6.92 -4.13 -7.89
N TYR A 12 -7.18 -2.93 -7.34
CA TYR A 12 -8.52 -2.40 -7.15
C TYR A 12 -9.29 -2.23 -8.48
N ALA A 13 -8.66 -1.60 -9.46
CA ALA A 13 -9.27 -1.33 -10.76
C ALA A 13 -9.55 -2.61 -11.55
N ALA A 14 -8.63 -3.58 -11.50
CA ALA A 14 -8.79 -4.87 -12.16
C ALA A 14 -9.84 -5.77 -11.49
N ARG A 15 -10.23 -5.47 -10.24
CA ARG A 15 -11.11 -6.29 -9.38
C ARG A 15 -10.58 -7.70 -9.17
N VAL A 16 -9.27 -7.82 -8.98
CA VAL A 16 -8.60 -9.11 -8.75
C VAL A 16 -8.38 -9.29 -7.24
N PRO A 17 -8.66 -10.47 -6.66
CA PRO A 17 -8.95 -11.76 -7.30
C PRO A 17 -10.43 -12.10 -7.55
N GLU A 18 -11.37 -11.30 -7.06
CA GLU A 18 -12.82 -11.62 -7.14
C GLU A 18 -13.34 -11.77 -8.57
N ARG A 19 -12.71 -11.10 -9.54
CA ARG A 19 -12.99 -11.27 -10.97
C ARG A 19 -12.68 -12.67 -11.48
N TRP A 20 -11.64 -13.33 -10.95
CA TRP A 20 -11.23 -14.66 -11.39
C TRP A 20 -12.02 -15.76 -10.69
N PHE A 21 -12.49 -15.48 -9.47
CA PHE A 21 -13.15 -16.47 -8.62
C PHE A 21 -14.41 -15.87 -7.96
N PRO A 22 -15.49 -15.70 -8.73
CA PRO A 22 -16.74 -15.18 -8.21
C PRO A 22 -17.25 -16.00 -7.02
N GLY A 23 -17.75 -15.34 -5.97
CA GLY A 23 -18.29 -15.98 -4.76
C GLY A 23 -17.24 -16.44 -3.74
N ARG A 24 -15.94 -16.49 -4.08
CA ARG A 24 -14.89 -16.94 -3.14
C ARG A 24 -14.35 -15.84 -2.23
N PHE A 25 -14.47 -14.58 -2.64
CA PHE A 25 -13.87 -13.43 -1.97
C PHE A 25 -14.91 -12.44 -1.44
N ASP A 26 -16.17 -12.87 -1.28
CA ASP A 26 -17.28 -11.97 -0.96
C ASP A 26 -17.15 -11.33 0.43
N LEU A 27 -16.47 -12.00 1.37
CA LEU A 27 -16.26 -11.51 2.74
C LEU A 27 -14.82 -11.04 2.99
N VAL A 28 -13.81 -11.79 2.52
CA VAL A 28 -12.40 -11.53 2.82
C VAL A 28 -11.56 -11.71 1.56
N GLY A 29 -10.57 -10.83 1.38
CA GLY A 29 -9.54 -10.94 0.35
C GLY A 29 -9.93 -10.40 -1.03
N HIS A 30 -11.07 -9.73 -1.16
CA HIS A 30 -11.41 -9.01 -2.40
C HIS A 30 -10.52 -7.79 -2.61
N SER A 31 -10.43 -7.33 -3.86
CA SER A 31 -9.50 -6.29 -4.32
C SER A 31 -9.51 -5.02 -3.45
N HIS A 32 -10.68 -4.58 -2.99
CA HIS A 32 -10.80 -3.40 -2.13
C HIS A 32 -10.12 -3.58 -0.77
N GLN A 33 -10.18 -4.78 -0.16
CA GLN A 33 -9.44 -5.04 1.08
C GLN A 33 -7.93 -5.06 0.82
N LEU A 34 -7.50 -5.70 -0.27
CA LEU A 34 -6.09 -5.73 -0.67
C LEU A 34 -5.55 -4.32 -0.97
N PHE A 35 -6.37 -3.46 -1.58
CA PHE A 35 -6.07 -2.06 -1.79
C PHE A 35 -5.80 -1.33 -0.48
N HIS A 36 -6.69 -1.45 0.52
CA HIS A 36 -6.48 -0.84 1.83
C HIS A 36 -5.19 -1.32 2.50
N LEU A 37 -4.88 -2.62 2.43
CA LEU A 37 -3.61 -3.16 2.96
C LEU A 37 -2.39 -2.51 2.28
N LEU A 38 -2.42 -2.35 0.96
CA LEU A 38 -1.34 -1.71 0.20
C LEU A 38 -1.21 -0.22 0.49
N VAL A 39 -2.33 0.48 0.73
CA VAL A 39 -2.31 1.89 1.16
C VAL A 39 -1.67 2.03 2.54
N VAL A 40 -2.04 1.18 3.50
CA VAL A 40 -1.44 1.19 4.85
C VAL A 40 0.06 0.88 4.78
N ALA A 41 0.47 -0.11 4.01
CA ALA A 41 1.88 -0.42 3.77
C ALA A 41 2.62 0.77 3.11
N GLY A 42 1.97 1.44 2.16
CA GLY A 42 2.48 2.65 1.50
C GLY A 42 2.74 3.80 2.47
N ALA A 43 1.79 4.06 3.35
CA ALA A 43 1.90 5.07 4.40
C ALA A 43 3.00 4.72 5.40
N TYR A 44 3.10 3.46 5.83
CA TYR A 44 4.15 3.01 6.74
C TYR A 44 5.55 3.14 6.13
N ALA A 45 5.72 2.74 4.86
CA ALA A 45 6.99 2.91 4.15
C ALA A 45 7.36 4.41 4.00
N HIS A 46 6.37 5.27 3.76
CA HIS A 46 6.59 6.72 3.73
C HIS A 46 7.02 7.27 5.10
N TYR A 47 6.38 6.82 6.17
CA TYR A 47 6.73 7.18 7.55
C TYR A 47 8.17 6.79 7.91
N LEU A 48 8.60 5.56 7.59
CA LEU A 48 9.97 5.13 7.84
C LEU A 48 10.98 5.99 7.06
N GLY A 49 10.69 6.29 5.79
CA GLY A 49 11.52 7.20 4.99
C GLY A 49 11.63 8.60 5.61
N ALA A 50 10.53 9.13 6.16
CA ALA A 50 10.53 10.41 6.85
C ALA A 50 11.36 10.36 8.14
N LEU A 51 11.31 9.26 8.91
CA LEU A 51 12.16 9.10 10.09
C LEU A 51 13.65 9.08 9.74
N GLU A 52 14.04 8.38 8.67
CA GLU A 52 15.44 8.37 8.20
C GLU A 52 15.89 9.77 7.76
N TYR A 53 15.02 10.51 7.05
CA TYR A 53 15.30 11.89 6.69
C TYR A 53 15.48 12.80 7.93
N LEU A 54 14.64 12.65 8.95
CA LEU A 54 14.76 13.40 10.20
C LEU A 54 16.07 13.07 10.93
N LYS A 55 16.45 11.78 11.01
CA LYS A 55 17.74 11.37 11.59
C LYS A 55 18.91 11.99 10.84
N TRP A 56 18.88 11.99 9.50
CA TRP A 56 19.92 12.61 8.69
C TRP A 56 20.01 14.12 8.97
N ARG A 57 18.88 14.82 9.00
CA ARG A 57 18.81 16.25 9.32
C ARG A 57 19.40 16.55 10.70
N ASP A 58 19.10 15.73 11.70
CA ASP A 58 19.57 15.95 13.07
C ASP A 58 21.07 15.63 13.24
N ALA A 59 21.63 14.77 12.38
CA ALA A 59 23.06 14.46 12.34
C ALA A 59 23.88 15.51 11.57
N VAL A 60 23.33 16.05 10.48
CA VAL A 60 23.95 17.11 9.68
C VAL A 60 23.40 18.46 10.16
N LYS A 61 23.84 18.87 11.36
CA LYS A 61 23.59 20.23 11.84
C LYS A 61 24.51 21.22 11.12
N CYS A 62 23.97 22.37 10.71
CA CYS A 62 24.79 23.53 10.34
C CYS A 62 25.64 23.99 11.52
#